data_AF-B9WC92-F1
#
_entry.id   AF-B9WC92-F1
#
_cell.length_a   1.000
_cell.length_b   1.000
_cell.length_c   1.000
_cell.angle_alpha   90.00
_cell.angle_beta   90.00
_cell.angle_gamma   90.00
#
_symmetry.space_group_name_H-M   'P 1'
#
loop_
_entity.id
_entity.type
_entity.pdbx_description
1 polymer ?
#
loop_
_entity_poly.entity_id
_entity_poly.type
_entity_poly.pdbx_seq_one_letter_code
_entity_poly.pdbx_strand_id
1 'polypeptide(L)'
;MSSFQSQAKNYLSQIDKSTKSFAVLDQFEQRSGLPRSYAVLGAGGLYFFLILLNFGGIGQLLSNIAGFVIPGYYSLVALKTSTKDDDTKLLTYWVVFAFINVIEFWSNTILYYVPFYYLIKTGFLIYLSSFGGSTLIYNSVIKPLSDKYVKVENPIASKIQETAEGVSTGVHY
;
A
#
# COMPACT_ATOMS: atom_id res chain seq x y z
N MET A 1 16.66 20.28 39.45
CA MET A 1 16.83 19.59 38.13
C MET A 1 17.42 18.18 38.24
N SER A 2 18.20 17.84 39.28
CA SER A 2 18.78 16.49 39.46
C SER A 2 17.74 15.39 39.78
N SER A 3 16.63 15.71 40.46
CA SER A 3 15.61 14.73 40.87
C SER A 3 14.95 13.97 39.71
N PHE A 4 14.65 14.68 38.61
CA PHE A 4 14.00 14.09 37.42
C PHE A 4 14.95 13.14 36.67
N GLN A 5 16.22 13.51 36.52
CA GLN A 5 17.23 12.66 35.89
C GLN A 5 17.48 11.39 36.70
N SER A 6 17.55 11.51 38.04
CA SER A 6 17.69 10.36 38.94
C SER A 6 16.48 9.43 38.85
N GLN A 7 15.26 9.97 38.81
CA GLN A 7 14.04 9.19 38.62
C GLN A 7 14.04 8.47 37.27
N ALA A 8 14.35 9.17 36.16
CA ALA A 8 14.43 8.56 34.83
C ALA A 8 15.45 7.41 34.80
N LYS A 9 16.63 7.59 35.39
CA LYS A 9 17.67 6.54 35.47
C LYS A 9 17.24 5.35 36.33
N ASN A 10 16.44 5.59 37.37
CA ASN A 10 15.85 4.52 38.19
C ASN A 10 14.80 3.71 37.41
N TYR A 11 13.96 4.36 36.58
CA TYR A 11 13.02 3.66 35.71
C TYR A 11 13.74 2.84 34.62
N LEU A 12 14.76 3.42 33.97
CA LEU A 12 15.57 2.72 32.97
C LEU A 12 16.23 1.47 33.57
N SER A 13 16.82 1.58 34.76
CA SER A 13 17.46 0.44 35.41
C SER A 13 16.48 -0.64 35.89
N GLN A 14 15.25 -0.27 36.26
CA GLN A 14 14.18 -1.23 36.55
C GLN A 14 13.73 -1.99 35.30
N ILE A 15 13.61 -1.29 34.16
CA ILE A 15 13.33 -1.92 32.87
C ILE A 15 14.47 -2.88 32.51
N ASP A 16 15.71 -2.43 32.57
CA ASP A 16 16.88 -3.28 32.27
C ASP A 16 16.90 -4.54 33.14
N LYS A 17 16.55 -4.43 34.44
CA LYS A 17 16.47 -5.56 35.37
C LYS A 17 15.33 -6.53 35.03
N SER A 18 14.16 -5.99 34.67
CA SER A 18 12.96 -6.78 34.38
C SER A 18 13.02 -7.48 33.03
N THR A 19 13.83 -6.96 32.11
CA THR A 19 13.96 -7.47 30.74
C THR A 19 15.21 -8.32 30.52
N LYS A 20 15.91 -8.71 31.61
CA LYS A 20 17.09 -9.60 31.55
C LYS A 20 16.80 -11.01 31.04
N SER A 21 15.54 -11.45 31.11
CA SER A 21 15.14 -12.79 30.68
C SER A 21 15.02 -12.95 29.16
N PHE A 22 15.08 -11.86 28.39
CA PHE A 22 14.82 -11.90 26.95
C PHE A 22 16.11 -11.85 26.12
N ALA A 23 16.53 -13.01 25.61
CA ALA A 23 17.74 -13.15 24.78
C ALA A 23 17.80 -12.25 23.53
N VAL A 24 16.64 -11.80 23.01
CA VAL A 24 16.57 -10.87 21.88
C VAL A 24 17.15 -9.49 22.26
N LEU A 25 16.97 -9.06 23.51
CA LEU A 25 17.50 -7.78 23.98
C LEU A 25 18.99 -7.86 24.31
N ASP A 26 19.50 -9.03 24.69
CA ASP A 26 20.93 -9.31 24.83
C ASP A 26 21.64 -9.11 23.49
N GLN A 27 21.07 -9.66 22.42
CA GLN A 27 21.62 -9.49 21.08
C GLN A 27 21.57 -8.02 20.61
N PHE A 28 20.50 -7.30 20.95
CA PHE A 28 20.39 -5.88 20.65
C PHE A 28 21.49 -5.06 21.37
N GLU A 29 21.67 -5.28 22.67
CA GLU A 29 22.67 -4.59 23.48
C GLU A 29 24.10 -4.89 22.99
N GLN A 30 24.41 -6.15 22.68
CA GLN A 30 25.73 -6.54 22.16
C GLN A 30 26.05 -5.96 20.79
N ARG A 31 25.05 -5.80 19.91
CA ARG A 31 25.27 -5.27 18.55
C ARG A 31 25.27 -3.76 18.48
N SER A 32 24.39 -3.11 19.26
CA SER A 32 24.20 -1.66 19.21
C SER A 32 25.03 -0.89 20.24
N GLY A 33 25.48 -1.56 21.30
CA GLY A 33 26.13 -0.91 22.45
C GLY A 33 25.18 -0.04 23.28
N LEU A 34 23.87 -0.08 23.01
CA LEU A 34 22.85 0.73 23.70
C LEU A 34 22.15 -0.08 24.81
N PRO A 35 21.74 0.56 25.91
CA PRO A 35 21.00 -0.11 26.98
C PRO A 35 19.67 -0.70 26.49
N ARG A 36 19.28 -1.86 27.02
CA ARG A 36 18.05 -2.59 26.62
C ARG A 36 16.79 -1.77 26.82
N SER A 37 16.76 -0.93 27.86
CA SER A 37 15.67 -0.01 28.15
C SER A 37 15.33 0.91 26.99
N TYR A 38 16.30 1.30 26.16
CA TYR A 38 16.05 2.11 24.96
C TYR A 38 15.32 1.31 23.87
N ALA A 39 15.63 0.02 23.71
CA ALA A 39 14.88 -0.85 22.80
C ALA A 39 13.45 -1.08 23.29
N VAL A 40 13.26 -1.31 24.59
CA VAL A 40 11.93 -1.51 25.19
C VAL A 40 11.08 -0.24 25.10
N LEU A 41 11.64 0.92 25.45
CA LEU A 41 10.96 2.20 25.33
C LEU A 41 10.70 2.57 23.87
N GLY A 42 11.64 2.30 22.96
CA GLY A 42 11.45 2.51 21.53
C GLY A 42 10.33 1.62 20.96
N ALA A 43 10.32 0.33 21.29
CA ALA A 43 9.28 -0.60 20.87
C ALA A 43 7.91 -0.25 21.47
N GLY A 44 7.86 0.08 22.77
CA GLY A 44 6.64 0.50 23.46
C GLY A 44 6.11 1.84 22.92
N GLY A 45 6.99 2.81 22.68
CA GLY A 45 6.65 4.09 22.09
C GLY A 45 6.16 3.95 20.64
N LEU A 46 6.81 3.10 19.83
CA LEU A 46 6.34 2.77 18.49
C LEU A 46 4.97 2.11 18.54
N TYR A 47 4.76 1.12 19.41
CA TYR A 47 3.47 0.46 19.57
C TYR A 47 2.36 1.42 19.99
N PHE A 48 2.64 2.31 20.94
CA PHE A 48 1.72 3.36 21.35
C PHE A 48 1.41 4.33 20.20
N PHE A 49 2.42 4.75 19.44
CA PHE A 49 2.24 5.59 18.26
C PHE A 49 1.38 4.90 17.19
N LEU A 50 1.54 3.59 16.99
CA LEU A 50 0.70 2.82 16.08
C LEU A 50 -0.75 2.75 16.55
N ILE A 51 -0.98 2.57 17.84
CA ILE A 51 -2.33 2.65 18.41
C ILE A 51 -2.93 4.04 18.13
N LEU A 52 -2.16 5.11 18.31
CA LEU A 52 -2.61 6.47 17.98
C LEU A 52 -2.95 6.63 16.50
N LEU A 53 -2.19 6.03 15.58
CA LEU A 53 -2.52 6.05 14.15
C LEU A 53 -3.82 5.30 13.84
N ASN A 54 -4.15 4.24 14.60
CA ASN A 54 -5.42 3.53 14.47
C ASN A 54 -6.59 4.31 15.09
N PHE A 55 -6.34 5.05 16.16
CA PHE A 55 -7.34 5.79 16.89
C PHE A 55 -7.73 7.09 16.16
N GLY A 56 -9.04 7.33 15.98
CA GLY A 56 -9.54 8.56 15.36
C GLY A 56 -9.37 8.67 13.84
N GLY A 57 -9.03 7.58 13.13
CA GLY A 57 -9.02 7.54 11.67
C GLY A 57 -7.82 8.23 10.99
N ILE A 58 -6.80 8.62 11.76
CA ILE A 58 -5.60 9.30 11.24
C ILE A 58 -4.85 8.40 10.23
N GLY A 59 -4.67 7.13 10.54
CA GLY A 59 -4.04 6.15 9.64
C GLY A 59 -4.81 5.94 8.34
N GLN A 60 -6.14 5.96 8.41
CA GLN A 60 -7.00 5.89 7.24
C GLN A 60 -6.86 7.14 6.37
N LEU A 61 -6.80 8.33 6.98
CA LEU A 61 -6.57 9.59 6.28
C LEU A 61 -5.21 9.61 5.58
N LEU A 62 -4.12 9.24 6.27
CA LEU A 62 -2.79 9.16 5.66
C LEU A 62 -2.76 8.17 4.49
N SER A 63 -3.36 7.00 4.68
CA SER A 63 -3.46 5.97 3.63
C SER A 63 -4.24 6.48 2.42
N ASN A 64 -5.35 7.19 2.64
CA ASN A 64 -6.14 7.79 1.56
C ASN A 64 -5.39 8.92 0.86
N ILE A 65 -4.66 9.78 1.57
CA ILE A 65 -3.84 10.82 0.94
C ILE A 65 -2.77 10.17 0.05
N ALA A 66 -2.08 9.14 0.55
CA ALA A 66 -1.08 8.42 -0.23
C ALA A 66 -1.68 7.69 -1.43
N GLY A 67 -2.88 7.10 -1.28
CA GLY A 67 -3.56 6.31 -2.32
C GLY A 67 -4.40 7.12 -3.32
N PHE A 68 -4.88 8.30 -2.96
CA PHE A 68 -5.72 9.13 -3.83
C PHE A 68 -5.04 10.42 -4.27
N VAL A 69 -4.43 11.16 -3.34
CA VAL A 69 -3.96 12.52 -3.62
C VAL A 69 -2.68 12.50 -4.44
N ILE A 70 -1.72 11.64 -4.08
CA ILE A 70 -0.45 11.53 -4.82
C ILE A 70 -0.69 11.06 -6.27
N PRO A 71 -1.38 9.93 -6.53
CA PRO A 71 -1.67 9.47 -7.89
C PRO A 71 -2.63 10.40 -8.63
N GLY A 72 -3.54 11.06 -7.90
CA GLY A 72 -4.43 12.09 -8.46
C GLY A 72 -3.65 13.28 -9.02
N TYR A 73 -2.63 13.77 -8.31
CA TYR A 73 -1.75 14.81 -8.83
C TYR A 73 -1.01 14.35 -10.08
N TYR A 74 -0.42 13.15 -10.07
CA TYR A 74 0.24 12.60 -11.26
C TYR A 74 -0.75 12.38 -12.42
N SER A 75 -1.99 12.03 -12.14
CA SER A 75 -3.05 11.92 -13.15
C SER A 75 -3.37 13.27 -13.79
N LEU A 76 -3.44 14.35 -13.01
CA LEU A 76 -3.64 15.70 -13.55
C LEU A 76 -2.47 16.18 -14.42
N VAL A 77 -1.24 15.76 -14.09
CA VAL A 77 -0.06 16.04 -14.91
C VAL A 77 -0.12 15.24 -16.21
N ALA A 78 -0.43 13.93 -16.14
CA ALA A 78 -0.56 13.06 -17.30
C ALA A 78 -1.65 13.54 -18.28
N LEU A 79 -2.77 14.05 -17.77
CA LEU A 79 -3.83 14.64 -18.60
C LEU A 79 -3.38 15.86 -19.43
N LYS A 80 -2.27 16.49 -19.06
CA LYS A 80 -1.69 17.64 -19.77
C LYS A 80 -0.51 17.27 -20.67
N THR A 81 -0.02 16.03 -20.59
CA THR A 81 1.06 15.51 -21.42
C THR A 81 0.51 14.53 -22.47
N SER A 82 1.18 14.37 -23.61
CA SER A 82 0.69 13.50 -24.69
C SER A 82 1.27 12.07 -24.63
N THR A 83 1.79 11.65 -23.47
CA THR A 83 2.57 10.40 -23.34
C THR A 83 1.67 9.23 -22.93
N LYS A 84 1.39 8.32 -23.88
CA LYS A 84 0.52 7.13 -23.66
C LYS A 84 1.02 6.16 -22.59
N ASP A 85 2.33 6.12 -22.35
CA ASP A 85 2.93 5.19 -21.37
C ASP A 85 2.62 5.59 -19.92
N ASP A 86 2.43 6.88 -19.66
CA ASP A 86 2.08 7.39 -18.34
C ASP A 86 0.60 7.10 -18.01
N ASP A 87 -0.28 7.26 -19.00
CA ASP A 87 -1.70 6.95 -18.91
C ASP A 87 -1.95 5.47 -18.57
N THR A 88 -1.22 4.57 -19.24
CA THR A 88 -1.37 3.12 -19.03
C THR A 88 -0.98 2.72 -17.60
N LYS A 89 0.11 3.28 -17.06
CA LYS A 89 0.57 3.01 -15.69
C LYS A 89 -0.41 3.55 -14.65
N LEU A 90 -0.95 4.75 -14.87
CA LEU A 90 -1.93 5.36 -13.98
C LEU A 90 -3.24 4.58 -13.99
N LEU A 91 -3.76 4.20 -15.17
CA LEU A 91 -4.98 3.40 -15.24
C LEU A 91 -4.80 2.04 -14.57
N THR A 92 -3.64 1.41 -14.79
CA THR A 92 -3.27 0.16 -14.12
C THR A 92 -3.26 0.31 -12.60
N TYR A 93 -2.69 1.40 -12.09
CA TYR A 93 -2.73 1.74 -10.68
C TYR A 93 -4.17 1.86 -10.17
N TRP A 94 -5.02 2.62 -10.86
CA TRP A 94 -6.41 2.84 -10.45
C TRP A 94 -7.22 1.54 -10.40
N VAL A 95 -7.00 0.61 -11.33
CA VAL A 95 -7.66 -0.71 -11.31
C VAL A 95 -7.21 -1.51 -10.08
N VAL A 96 -5.90 -1.62 -9.83
CA VAL A 96 -5.38 -2.33 -8.65
C VAL A 96 -5.88 -1.68 -7.35
N PHE A 97 -5.89 -0.35 -7.31
CA PHE A 97 -6.38 0.42 -6.17
C PHE A 97 -7.86 0.18 -5.89
N ALA A 98 -8.70 0.05 -6.92
CA ALA A 98 -10.11 -0.29 -6.75
C ALA A 98 -10.30 -1.67 -6.10
N PHE A 99 -9.54 -2.70 -6.53
CA PHE A 99 -9.57 -4.03 -5.90
C PHE A 99 -9.15 -3.98 -4.43
N ILE A 100 -8.10 -3.22 -4.11
CA ILE A 100 -7.65 -3.04 -2.72
C ILE A 100 -8.74 -2.36 -1.87
N ASN A 101 -9.45 -1.36 -2.42
CA ASN A 101 -10.55 -0.70 -1.71
C ASN A 101 -11.73 -1.64 -1.40
N VAL A 102 -11.99 -2.64 -2.24
CA VAL A 102 -13.01 -3.66 -1.92
C VAL A 102 -12.59 -4.50 -0.72
N ILE A 103 -11.30 -4.87 -0.64
CA ILE A 103 -10.74 -5.57 0.52
C ILE A 103 -10.77 -4.67 1.77
N GLU A 104 -10.62 -3.36 1.60
CA GLU A 104 -10.66 -2.36 2.68
C GLU A 104 -11.97 -2.38 3.49
N PHE A 105 -13.07 -2.90 2.92
CA PHE A 105 -14.31 -3.11 3.68
C PHE A 105 -14.08 -3.92 4.96
N TRP A 106 -13.12 -4.85 4.94
CA TRP A 106 -12.75 -5.69 6.08
C TRP A 106 -11.69 -5.06 7.00
N SER A 107 -11.25 -3.83 6.73
CA SER A 107 -10.19 -3.14 7.49
C SER A 107 -10.43 -3.14 8.99
N ASN A 108 -11.65 -2.86 9.47
CA ASN A 108 -11.99 -2.91 10.90
C ASN A 108 -11.79 -4.30 11.52
N THR A 109 -12.07 -5.37 10.76
CA THR A 109 -11.83 -6.75 11.21
C THR A 109 -10.33 -7.05 11.22
N ILE A 110 -9.59 -6.63 10.19
CA ILE A 110 -8.14 -6.83 10.08
C ILE A 110 -7.40 -6.06 11.19
N LEU A 111 -7.86 -4.86 11.53
CA LEU A 111 -7.31 -3.99 12.57
C LEU A 111 -7.43 -4.58 13.97
N TYR A 112 -8.49 -5.35 14.22
CA TYR A 112 -8.65 -6.08 15.48
C TYR A 112 -7.53 -7.12 15.67
N TYR A 113 -7.09 -7.77 14.59
CA TYR A 113 -6.02 -8.78 14.65
C TYR A 113 -4.61 -8.22 14.47
N VAL A 114 -4.45 -7.12 13.72
CA VAL A 114 -3.14 -6.58 13.34
C VAL A 114 -3.11 -5.05 13.49
N PRO A 115 -2.49 -4.51 14.56
CA PRO A 115 -2.40 -3.06 14.78
C PRO A 115 -1.48 -2.33 13.78
N PHE A 116 -0.75 -3.06 12.93
CA PHE A 116 0.16 -2.52 11.92
C PHE A 116 -0.47 -2.32 10.53
N TYR A 117 -1.78 -2.59 10.38
CA TYR A 117 -2.43 -2.64 9.06
C TYR A 117 -2.26 -1.35 8.24
N TYR A 118 -2.51 -0.17 8.81
CA TYR A 118 -2.43 1.09 8.08
C TYR A 118 -1.01 1.43 7.61
N LEU A 119 0.03 1.04 8.35
CA LEU A 119 1.42 1.21 7.88
C LEU A 119 1.72 0.31 6.70
N ILE A 120 1.36 -0.97 6.81
CA ILE A 120 1.57 -1.95 5.74
C ILE A 120 0.81 -1.50 4.48
N LYS A 121 -0.45 -1.09 4.63
CA LYS A 121 -1.28 -0.57 3.55
C LYS A 121 -0.68 0.67 2.91
N THR A 122 -0.29 1.66 3.71
CA THR A 122 0.30 2.91 3.19
C THR A 122 1.61 2.63 2.45
N GLY A 123 2.49 1.78 3.01
CA GLY A 123 3.71 1.35 2.34
C GLY A 123 3.42 0.61 1.03
N PHE A 124 2.42 -0.27 1.02
CA PHE A 124 1.99 -1.00 -0.18
C PHE A 124 1.42 -0.07 -1.26
N LEU A 125 0.63 0.93 -0.90
CA LEU A 125 0.11 1.94 -1.83
C LEU A 125 1.21 2.82 -2.43
N ILE A 126 2.21 3.20 -1.62
CA ILE A 126 3.39 3.92 -2.10
C ILE A 126 4.20 3.04 -3.06
N TYR A 127 4.38 1.75 -2.72
CA TYR A 127 5.06 0.79 -3.58
C TYR A 127 4.36 0.63 -4.95
N LEU A 128 3.03 0.52 -4.94
CA LEU A 128 2.20 0.46 -6.13
C LEU A 128 2.34 1.69 -7.02
N SER A 129 2.37 2.88 -6.42
CA SER A 129 2.41 4.16 -7.13
C SER A 129 3.81 4.49 -7.68
N SER A 130 4.86 4.31 -6.88
CA SER A 130 6.19 4.85 -7.18
C SER A 130 7.20 3.82 -7.70
N PHE A 131 7.05 2.53 -7.36
CA PHE A 131 8.06 1.50 -7.68
C PHE A 131 7.62 0.52 -8.78
N GLY A 132 6.59 0.86 -9.55
CA GLY A 132 6.08 -0.01 -10.62
C GLY A 132 5.38 -1.29 -10.12
N GLY A 133 5.02 -1.35 -8.84
CA GLY A 133 4.29 -2.47 -8.27
C GLY A 133 2.93 -2.71 -8.94
N SER A 134 2.27 -1.64 -9.42
CA SER A 134 1.01 -1.73 -10.16
C SER A 134 1.15 -2.54 -11.45
N THR A 135 2.23 -2.33 -12.21
CA THR A 135 2.53 -3.07 -13.45
C THR A 135 2.79 -4.55 -13.18
N LEU A 136 3.50 -4.88 -12.08
CA LEU A 136 3.76 -6.26 -11.67
C LEU A 136 2.45 -7.01 -11.34
N ILE A 137 1.59 -6.41 -10.53
CA ILE A 137 0.32 -7.02 -10.12
C ILE A 137 -0.63 -7.13 -11.31
N TYR A 138 -0.65 -6.12 -12.18
CA TYR A 138 -1.46 -6.16 -13.38
C TYR A 138 -1.06 -7.30 -14.31
N ASN A 139 0.21 -7.43 -14.65
CA ASN A 139 0.67 -8.49 -15.54
C ASN A 139 0.50 -9.89 -14.94
N SER A 140 0.60 -10.02 -13.61
CA SER A 140 0.56 -11.32 -12.94
C SER A 140 -0.85 -11.81 -12.63
N VAL A 141 -1.77 -10.89 -12.27
CA VAL A 141 -3.09 -11.26 -11.73
C VAL A 141 -4.22 -10.69 -12.57
N ILE A 142 -4.15 -9.42 -12.93
CA ILE A 142 -5.29 -8.74 -13.57
C ILE A 142 -5.37 -9.06 -15.05
N LYS A 143 -4.25 -9.08 -15.78
CA LYS A 143 -4.17 -9.42 -17.20
C LYS A 143 -4.75 -10.80 -17.53
N PRO A 144 -4.39 -11.91 -16.84
CA PRO A 144 -5.01 -13.20 -17.13
C PRO A 144 -6.51 -13.25 -16.82
N LEU A 145 -6.98 -12.46 -15.85
CA LEU A 145 -8.42 -12.34 -15.56
C LEU A 145 -9.14 -11.47 -16.60
N SER A 146 -8.53 -10.36 -17.05
CA SER A 146 -9.10 -9.51 -18.09
C SER A 146 -9.17 -10.24 -19.43
N ASP A 147 -8.10 -10.94 -19.82
CA ASP A 147 -8.07 -11.70 -21.07
C ASP A 147 -9.15 -12.80 -21.10
N LYS A 148 -9.57 -13.29 -19.92
CA LYS A 148 -10.62 -14.31 -19.77
C LYS A 148 -12.04 -13.75 -19.82
N TYR A 149 -12.29 -12.56 -19.27
CA TYR A 149 -13.65 -12.02 -19.08
C TYR A 149 -13.95 -10.74 -19.87
N VAL A 150 -12.92 -9.96 -20.24
CA VAL A 150 -13.03 -8.71 -20.99
C VAL A 150 -12.47 -8.94 -22.39
N LYS A 151 -13.34 -9.41 -23.29
CA LYS A 151 -13.02 -9.43 -24.72
C LYS A 151 -13.27 -8.04 -25.28
N VAL A 152 -12.20 -7.32 -25.60
CA VAL A 152 -12.31 -6.09 -26.38
C VAL A 152 -12.66 -6.50 -27.80
N GLU A 153 -13.90 -6.22 -28.22
CA GLU A 153 -14.26 -6.29 -29.64
C GLU A 153 -13.35 -5.34 -30.40
N ASN A 154 -12.47 -5.89 -31.25
CA ASN A 154 -11.55 -5.08 -32.00
C ASN A 154 -12.36 -4.28 -33.04
N PRO A 155 -12.44 -2.94 -32.96
CA PRO A 155 -13.30 -2.14 -33.82
C PRO A 155 -12.95 -2.28 -35.31
N ILE A 156 -11.71 -2.67 -35.59
CA ILE A 156 -11.22 -2.94 -36.94
C ILE A 156 -11.73 -4.30 -37.42
N ALA A 157 -11.77 -5.31 -36.55
CA ALA A 157 -12.30 -6.63 -36.88
C ALA A 157 -13.81 -6.59 -37.13
N SER A 158 -14.57 -5.84 -36.31
CA SER A 158 -16.01 -5.67 -36.52
C SER A 158 -16.32 -4.90 -37.80
N LYS A 159 -15.57 -3.85 -38.13
CA LYS A 159 -15.72 -3.12 -39.41
C LYS A 159 -15.33 -3.94 -40.63
N ILE A 160 -14.27 -4.75 -40.54
CA ILE A 160 -13.88 -5.66 -41.63
C ILE A 160 -14.96 -6.72 -41.83
N GLN A 161 -15.53 -7.23 -40.75
CA GLN A 161 -16.59 -8.22 -40.81
C GLN A 161 -17.90 -7.65 -41.37
N GLU A 162 -18.30 -6.45 -40.93
CA GLU A 162 -19.45 -5.72 -41.46
C GLU A 162 -19.29 -5.39 -42.96
N THR A 163 -18.07 -5.01 -43.37
CA THR A 163 -17.75 -4.76 -44.79
C THR A 163 -17.75 -6.06 -45.61
N ALA A 164 -17.23 -7.16 -45.06
CA ALA A 164 -17.22 -8.46 -45.72
C ALA A 164 -18.64 -9.04 -45.88
N GLU A 165 -19.50 -8.88 -44.87
CA GLU A 165 -20.91 -9.28 -44.91
C GLU A 165 -21.72 -8.42 -45.90
N GLY A 166 -21.46 -7.10 -45.97
CA GLY A 166 -22.06 -6.20 -46.95
C GLY A 166 -21.66 -6.50 -48.40
N VAL A 167 -20.40 -6.89 -48.65
CA VAL A 167 -19.93 -7.31 -49.98
C VAL A 167 -20.48 -8.69 -50.35
N SER A 168 -20.57 -9.63 -49.41
CA SER A 168 -21.13 -10.97 -49.66
C SER A 168 -22.63 -10.94 -49.98
N THR A 169 -23.38 -10.01 -49.39
CA THR A 169 -24.84 -9.87 -49.65
C THR A 169 -25.13 -9.12 -50.94
N GLY A 170 -24.21 -8.28 -51.42
CA GLY A 170 -24.32 -7.56 -52.69
C GLY A 170 -24.03 -8.39 -53.95
N VAL A 171 -23.40 -9.56 -53.83
CA VAL A 171 -23.01 -10.43 -54.98
C VAL A 171 -24.08 -11.47 -55.35
N HIS A 172 -25.17 -11.56 -54.57
CA HIS A 172 -26.28 -12.51 -54.79
C HIS A 172 -27.53 -11.91 -55.49
N TYR A 173 -27.40 -10.77 -56.17
CA TYR A 173 -28.46 -10.19 -57.02
C TYR A 173 -28.03 -10.13 -58.49
#